data_AF-A0A7I8VCS6-F1
#
_entry.id   AF-A0A7I8VCS6-F1
#
_cell.length_a   1.000
_cell.length_b   1.000
_cell.length_c   1.000
_cell.angle_alpha   90.00
_cell.angle_beta   90.00
_cell.angle_gamma   90.00
#
_symmetry.space_group_name_H-M   'P 1'
#
loop_
_entity.id
_entity.type
_entity.pdbx_description
1 polymer ?
#
loop_
_entity_poly.entity_id
_entity_poly.type
_entity_poly.pdbx_seq_one_letter_code
_entity_poly.pdbx_strand_id
1 'polypeptide(L)'
;MNQIATFLLCTAAVFGKRLEICIQDKFEEECHNGILIVTKAWYGRMNSKSMCLNNQDVSLSPDKLCKKDVTKPLQTDCNGRKLCSIPVYKLVQYEQCSGVLGYLELFYYCQEG
;
A
#
# COMPACT_ATOMS: atom_id res chain seq x y z
N MET A 1 -35.24 -32.25 19.53
CA MET A 1 -34.84 -32.03 18.13
C MET A 1 -35.43 -30.68 17.72
N ASN A 2 -34.75 -29.60 17.38
CA ASN A 2 -33.35 -29.30 17.13
C ASN A 2 -33.09 -27.87 17.63
N GLN A 3 -32.01 -27.67 18.39
CA GLN A 3 -31.35 -26.37 18.46
C GLN A 3 -30.45 -26.27 17.23
N ILE A 4 -30.74 -25.33 16.32
CA ILE A 4 -29.74 -24.88 15.35
C ILE A 4 -29.49 -23.42 15.70
N ALA A 5 -28.47 -23.22 16.54
CA ALA A 5 -27.85 -21.92 16.70
C ALA A 5 -27.22 -21.56 15.34
N THR A 6 -27.84 -20.61 14.65
CA THR A 6 -27.26 -19.99 13.47
C THR A 6 -25.98 -19.30 13.93
N PHE A 7 -24.84 -19.96 13.70
CA PHE A 7 -23.52 -19.41 13.99
C PHE A 7 -23.42 -18.07 13.26
N LEU A 8 -23.30 -16.99 14.05
CA LEU A 8 -22.82 -15.70 13.60
C LEU A 8 -21.54 -15.96 12.80
N LEU A 9 -21.58 -15.80 11.48
CA LEU A 9 -20.37 -15.48 10.72
C LEU A 9 -20.05 -14.02 11.07
N CYS A 10 -19.45 -13.84 12.24
CA CYS A 10 -18.61 -12.67 12.47
C CYS A 10 -17.42 -12.89 11.52
N THR A 11 -17.54 -12.50 10.25
CA THR A 11 -16.37 -12.34 9.41
C THR A 11 -15.55 -11.30 10.15
N ALA A 12 -14.47 -11.73 10.80
CA ALA A 12 -13.56 -10.81 11.47
C ALA A 12 -13.31 -9.68 10.46
N ALA A 13 -13.70 -8.45 10.82
CA ALA A 13 -13.42 -7.31 9.97
C ALA A 13 -11.90 -7.24 9.88
N VAL A 14 -11.34 -7.68 8.76
CA VAL A 14 -9.91 -7.60 8.51
C VAL A 14 -9.61 -6.12 8.45
N PHE A 15 -9.01 -5.59 9.52
CA PHE A 15 -8.72 -4.18 9.62
C PHE A 15 -7.50 -3.87 8.73
N GLY A 16 -7.78 -3.58 7.47
CA GLY A 16 -6.76 -3.16 6.50
C GLY A 16 -6.22 -1.78 6.86
N LYS A 17 -4.90 -1.65 6.88
CA LYS A 17 -4.18 -0.38 6.98
C LYS A 17 -3.97 0.19 5.58
N ARG A 18 -4.09 1.51 5.45
CA ARG A 18 -3.72 2.28 4.26
C ARG A 18 -2.57 3.20 4.63
N LEU A 19 -1.51 3.18 3.82
CA LEU A 19 -0.37 4.08 3.96
C LEU A 19 -0.12 4.81 2.65
N GLU A 20 0.37 6.04 2.77
CA GLU A 20 0.98 6.82 1.70
C GLU A 20 2.44 7.06 2.12
N ILE A 21 3.40 6.82 1.22
CA ILE A 21 4.83 6.83 1.56
C ILE A 21 5.60 7.52 0.43
N CYS A 22 6.38 8.53 0.79
CA CYS A 22 7.07 9.37 -0.17
C CYS A 22 8.30 8.67 -0.78
N ILE A 23 8.78 9.17 -1.93
CA ILE A 23 9.85 8.52 -2.70
C ILE A 23 11.15 8.34 -1.92
N GLN A 24 11.48 9.28 -1.04
CA GLN A 24 12.67 9.26 -0.20
C GLN A 24 12.58 8.29 0.99
N ASP A 25 11.39 7.80 1.30
CA ASP A 25 11.12 6.96 2.45
C ASP A 25 11.06 5.47 2.05
N LYS A 26 10.76 4.62 3.04
CA LYS A 26 10.56 3.18 2.86
C LYS A 26 9.29 2.73 3.55
N PHE A 27 8.63 1.74 2.98
CA PHE A 27 7.67 0.93 3.73
C PHE A 27 8.43 0.03 4.67
N GLU A 28 8.10 0.04 5.95
CA GLU A 28 8.69 -0.85 6.96
C GLU A 28 7.62 -1.20 7.98
N GLU A 29 7.23 -2.47 8.03
CA GLU A 29 6.16 -2.93 8.93
C GLU A 29 6.44 -4.34 9.46
N GLU A 30 6.21 -4.51 10.76
CA GLU A 30 6.26 -5.79 11.46
C GLU A 30 4.89 -6.22 12.00
N CYS A 31 4.46 -7.43 11.63
CA CYS A 31 3.30 -8.13 12.17
C CYS A 31 3.73 -9.03 13.34
N HIS A 32 3.60 -8.53 14.57
CA HIS A 32 4.02 -9.23 15.80
C HIS A 32 3.43 -10.66 15.93
N ASN A 33 2.12 -10.80 15.74
CA ASN A 33 1.37 -12.06 15.95
C ASN A 33 0.89 -12.70 14.64
N GLY A 34 1.56 -12.44 13.51
CA GLY A 34 1.04 -12.89 12.23
C GLY A 34 1.96 -12.67 11.05
N ILE A 35 1.38 -12.72 9.85
CA ILE A 35 2.07 -12.43 8.60
C ILE A 35 1.46 -11.23 7.90
N LEU A 36 2.29 -10.48 7.20
CA LEU A 36 1.85 -9.34 6.40
C LEU A 36 1.21 -9.85 5.11
N ILE A 37 0.05 -9.29 4.77
CA ILE A 37 -0.65 -9.52 3.51
C ILE A 37 -0.92 -8.18 2.83
N VAL A 38 -0.27 -7.95 1.69
CA VAL A 38 -0.53 -6.83 0.81
C VAL A 38 -1.77 -7.12 -0.02
N THR A 39 -2.73 -6.19 -0.01
CA THR A 39 -3.99 -6.30 -0.75
C THR A 39 -3.97 -5.49 -2.05
N LYS A 40 -3.45 -4.26 -2.00
CA LYS A 40 -3.31 -3.37 -3.16
C LYS A 40 -2.10 -2.46 -2.96
N ALA A 41 -1.44 -2.11 -4.05
CA ALA A 41 -0.40 -1.10 -4.04
C ALA A 41 -0.31 -0.36 -5.38
N TRP A 42 -0.16 0.96 -5.31
CA TRP A 42 0.09 1.82 -6.45
C TRP A 42 1.30 2.69 -6.22
N TYR A 43 2.12 2.85 -7.25
CA TYR A 43 3.24 3.77 -7.25
C TYR A 43 3.05 4.85 -8.31
N GLY A 44 3.25 6.10 -7.95
CA GLY A 44 3.08 7.28 -8.81
C GLY A 44 2.28 8.38 -8.10
N ARG A 45 1.61 9.26 -8.87
CA ARG A 45 0.73 10.31 -8.36
C ARG A 45 -0.73 9.90 -8.53
N MET A 46 -1.37 9.52 -7.41
CA MET A 46 -2.77 9.06 -7.37
C MET A 46 -3.76 10.23 -7.33
N ASN A 47 -3.40 11.34 -6.72
CA ASN A 47 -4.22 12.55 -6.61
C ASN A 47 -3.33 13.80 -6.50
N SER A 48 -3.93 14.99 -6.57
CA SER A 48 -3.24 16.28 -6.46
C SER A 48 -3.02 16.78 -5.02
N LYS A 49 -3.49 16.01 -4.02
CA LYS A 49 -3.48 16.34 -2.58
C LYS A 49 -2.83 15.22 -1.77
N SER A 50 -1.57 14.92 -2.09
CA SER A 50 -0.74 13.98 -1.34
C SER A 50 0.15 14.73 -0.35
N MET A 51 0.43 14.12 0.80
CA MET A 51 1.37 14.69 1.78
C MET A 51 2.82 14.69 1.28
N CYS A 52 3.09 13.92 0.23
CA CYS A 52 4.38 13.84 -0.42
C CYS A 52 4.59 14.93 -1.50
N LEU A 53 3.59 15.79 -1.73
CA LEU A 53 3.66 16.86 -2.72
C LEU A 53 3.77 18.22 -2.05
N ASN A 54 4.68 19.06 -2.52
CA ASN A 54 4.73 20.48 -2.14
C ASN A 54 4.02 21.38 -3.19
N ASN A 55 3.86 22.66 -2.87
CA ASN A 55 3.18 23.63 -3.76
C ASN A 55 3.84 23.77 -5.14
N GLN A 56 5.16 23.57 -5.23
CA GLN A 56 5.89 23.61 -6.50
C GLN A 56 5.59 22.35 -7.34
N ASP A 57 5.57 21.17 -6.72
CA ASP A 57 5.22 19.91 -7.38
C ASP A 57 3.79 19.89 -7.91
N VAL A 58 2.87 20.53 -7.18
CA VAL A 58 1.48 20.73 -7.62
C VAL A 58 1.44 21.76 -8.75
N SER A 59 2.16 22.87 -8.66
CA SER A 59 2.15 23.91 -9.70
C SER A 59 2.75 23.44 -11.04
N LEU A 60 3.78 22.58 -11.01
CA LEU A 60 4.42 22.01 -12.20
C LEU A 60 3.56 20.95 -12.91
N SER A 61 2.66 20.29 -12.19
CA SER A 61 1.79 19.23 -12.73
C SER A 61 0.52 19.09 -11.90
N PRO A 62 -0.39 20.08 -11.95
CA PRO A 62 -1.52 20.18 -11.02
C PRO A 62 -2.48 19.01 -11.13
N ASP A 63 -2.64 18.47 -12.34
CA ASP A 63 -3.58 17.38 -12.62
C ASP A 63 -2.94 16.17 -13.34
N LYS A 64 -1.60 16.07 -13.36
CA LYS A 64 -0.92 14.93 -14.00
C LYS A 64 -0.97 13.71 -13.07
N LEU A 65 -2.14 13.08 -13.01
CA LEU A 65 -2.33 11.81 -12.33
C LEU A 65 -1.72 10.71 -13.19
N CYS A 66 -0.80 9.95 -12.61
CA CYS A 66 -0.13 8.88 -13.31
C CYS A 66 0.37 7.88 -12.27
N LYS A 67 -0.11 6.65 -12.38
CA LYS A 67 0.20 5.60 -11.41
C LYS A 67 0.35 4.25 -12.10
N LYS A 68 1.15 3.39 -11.49
CA LYS A 68 1.30 2.00 -11.85
C LYS A 68 0.83 1.11 -10.70
N ASP A 69 0.11 0.05 -11.04
CA ASP A 69 -0.16 -1.04 -10.10
C ASP A 69 1.15 -1.81 -9.83
N VAL A 70 1.57 -1.82 -8.57
CA VAL A 70 2.76 -2.52 -8.08
C VAL A 70 2.41 -3.59 -7.04
N THR A 71 1.13 -4.00 -7.00
CA THR A 71 0.62 -4.97 -6.02
C THR A 71 1.37 -6.29 -6.09
N LYS A 72 1.53 -6.88 -7.28
CA LYS A 72 2.19 -8.20 -7.43
C LYS A 72 3.67 -8.20 -7.00
N PRO A 73 4.50 -7.22 -7.40
CA PRO A 73 5.85 -7.08 -6.85
C PRO A 73 5.87 -6.99 -5.32
N LEU A 74 5.07 -6.11 -4.72
CA LEU A 74 5.05 -5.95 -3.26
C LEU A 74 4.52 -7.18 -2.53
N GLN A 75 3.55 -7.90 -3.12
CA GLN A 75 3.10 -9.19 -2.60
C GLN A 75 4.22 -10.22 -2.64
N THR A 76 5.01 -10.25 -3.71
CA THR A 76 6.15 -11.18 -3.84
C THR A 76 7.20 -10.90 -2.77
N ASP A 77 7.46 -9.62 -2.49
CA ASP A 77 8.47 -9.23 -1.51
C ASP A 77 7.97 -9.35 -0.06
N CYS A 78 6.69 -9.07 0.22
CA CYS A 78 6.18 -8.95 1.58
C CYS A 78 5.26 -10.09 2.07
N ASN A 79 4.45 -10.71 1.20
CA ASN A 79 3.39 -11.62 1.68
C ASN A 79 3.98 -12.84 2.40
N GLY A 80 3.36 -13.22 3.52
CA GLY A 80 3.80 -14.38 4.31
C GLY A 80 5.00 -14.09 5.22
N ARG A 81 5.53 -12.87 5.22
CA ARG A 81 6.61 -12.45 6.12
C ARG A 81 6.05 -11.76 7.36
N LYS A 82 6.76 -11.89 8.48
CA LYS A 82 6.48 -11.08 9.69
C LYS A 82 6.92 -9.64 9.52
N LEU A 83 8.08 -9.42 8.89
CA LEU A 83 8.66 -8.11 8.63
C LEU A 83 8.80 -7.90 7.12
N CYS A 84 8.38 -6.73 6.62
CA CYS A 84 8.69 -6.29 5.26
C CYS A 84 9.33 -4.90 5.27
N SER A 85 10.31 -4.68 4.39
CA SER A 85 10.98 -3.40 4.22
C SER A 85 11.24 -3.13 2.74
N ILE A 86 10.59 -2.10 2.16
CA ILE A 86 10.66 -1.75 0.74
C ILE A 86 11.00 -0.25 0.59
N PRO A 87 12.21 0.11 0.14
CA PRO A 87 12.53 1.48 -0.22
C PRO A 87 11.68 1.94 -1.41
N VAL A 88 10.98 3.07 -1.29
CA VAL A 88 10.02 3.52 -2.31
C VAL A 88 10.72 3.89 -3.62
N TYR A 89 11.92 4.46 -3.57
CA TYR A 89 12.70 4.80 -4.77
C TYR A 89 12.95 3.59 -5.70
N LYS A 90 12.94 2.35 -5.20
CA LYS A 90 13.10 1.15 -6.05
C LYS A 90 11.90 0.93 -6.96
N LEU A 91 10.76 1.53 -6.65
CA LEU A 91 9.54 1.40 -7.44
C LEU A 91 9.53 2.31 -8.68
N VAL A 92 10.48 3.25 -8.79
CA VAL A 92 10.70 4.08 -9.99
C VAL A 92 10.89 3.23 -11.25
N GLN A 93 11.44 2.02 -11.13
CA GLN A 93 11.58 1.08 -12.25
C GLN A 93 10.24 0.67 -12.89
N TYR A 94 9.12 0.82 -12.15
CA TYR A 94 7.77 0.54 -12.63
C TYR A 94 7.04 1.78 -13.15
N GLU A 95 7.62 2.97 -12.98
CA GLU A 95 7.00 4.23 -13.33
C GLU A 95 7.23 4.57 -14.82
N GLN A 96 6.12 4.87 -15.50
CA GLN A 96 6.13 5.34 -16.88
C GLN A 96 5.90 6.86 -16.95
N CYS A 97 5.82 7.50 -15.78
CA CYS A 97 5.39 8.87 -15.59
C CYS A 97 6.61 9.80 -15.53
N SER A 98 7.24 10.05 -16.68
CA SER A 98 8.40 10.97 -16.71
C SER A 98 8.04 12.34 -16.14
N GLY A 99 8.88 12.81 -15.20
CA GLY A 99 8.80 14.15 -14.60
C GLY A 99 7.70 14.35 -13.55
N VAL A 100 7.13 13.28 -12.98
CA VAL A 100 6.16 13.38 -11.89
C VAL A 100 6.80 12.84 -10.61
N LEU A 101 6.68 13.59 -9.50
CA LEU A 101 7.04 13.06 -8.18
C LEU A 101 6.02 11.98 -7.78
N GLY A 102 6.46 10.73 -7.82
CA GLY A 102 5.68 9.57 -7.42
C GLY A 102 5.78 9.27 -5.93
N TYR A 103 4.75 8.64 -5.39
CA TYR A 103 4.70 8.12 -4.03
C TYR A 103 4.03 6.74 -4.04
N LEU A 104 4.25 5.95 -3.00
CA LEU A 104 3.61 4.65 -2.81
C LEU A 104 2.31 4.84 -2.02
N GLU A 105 1.20 4.32 -2.54
CA GLU A 105 -0.03 4.10 -1.76
C GLU A 105 -0.24 2.60 -1.60
N LEU A 106 -0.27 2.13 -0.35
CA LEU A 106 -0.24 0.72 0.01
C LEU A 106 -1.41 0.37 0.94
N PHE A 107 -2.02 -0.78 0.67
CA PHE A 107 -3.07 -1.36 1.51
C PHE A 107 -2.63 -2.76 1.94
N TYR A 108 -2.56 -3.00 3.25
CA TYR A 108 -2.12 -4.27 3.81
C TYR A 108 -2.84 -4.57 5.12
N TYR A 109 -2.70 -5.80 5.61
CA TYR A 109 -3.09 -6.16 6.97
C TYR A 109 -2.13 -7.21 7.52
N CYS A 110 -2.14 -7.37 8.85
CA CYS A 110 -1.49 -8.49 9.50
C CYS A 110 -2.54 -9.59 9.69
N GLN A 111 -2.33 -10.73 9.04
CA GLN A 111 -3.13 -11.93 9.27
C GLN A 111 -2.58 -12.64 10.49
N GLU A 112 -3.37 -12.67 11.56
CA GLU A 112 -3.05 -13.47 12.75
C GLU A 112 -3.05 -14.96 12.40
N GLY A 113 -2.15 -15.69 13.05
CA GLY A 113 -2.01 -17.15 12.91
C GLY A 113 -2.88 -17.93 13.88
#